data_AF-D9X2H1-F1
#
_entry.id   AF-D9X2H1-F1
#
_cell.length_a   1.000
_cell.length_b   1.000
_cell.length_c   1.000
_cell.angle_alpha   90.00
_cell.angle_beta   90.00
_cell.angle_gamma   90.00
#
_symmetry.space_group_name_H-M   'P 1'
#
loop_
_entity.id
_entity.type
_entity.pdbx_description
1 polymer ?
#
loop_
_entity_poly.entity_id
_entity_poly.type
_entity_poly.pdbx_seq_one_letter_code
_entity_poly.pdbx_strand_id
1 'polypeptide(L)'
;MGFGFRVGVPGMSVRVSTRGVRTSVGPRAARLSVGSGGTRMSTGLGPFYASSSLGGNRRRTSTRRTTRSRTVAPSAAQLDRARRQAERAQQEAERDAAIAQLRELRRQMTSVHLESFPAAHPPVIPDAPQLSLSWALAEARTFHLQGVGRLARAERAAARRRAEQEAPAYLAAETARLEAIRHQLVSEAEHWWQALLANDEDTVCEAVNTAFSDNPAAGCAVGVDGSVLSVVVRQQDLDSMPGQTPGLTPGGRPTLKNLTKRDRVLWWLTSMGSNIVATLKEGFATAPGITAIDLAVLTRLPDTQRLGFVAYGRWTRQAIESTPWREPEDALCFQDIGQDVTCSVTTTASGYLSSAIKPLDTSRVPGLQVLLDHAQDEPGAGEPSLADIDVTLGAGTPPGDRTPLTDPYRIKPFVEWKEHRAAGPPPAPATPPVLPTSLIPGQTLVLPEDAWQGLHVAFSFAGADADLTLFLTGEDGRVAADEDFVFYNQPFSADGAARLLGKQREGPYAVERATIHLAALPERVRRVAIAINMDVDTGLNCGSLTHAALHIDCVTGAAWAFQPSANPDIRAMVVAELYRHSVDGLPAWKLRALGQGWADGLDGLARAYGVDVE
;
A
#
# COMPACT_ATOMS: atom_id res chain seq x y z
N MET A 1 15.72 7.82 9.73
CA MET A 1 15.05 7.85 8.42
C MET A 1 15.07 6.42 7.91
N GLY A 2 13.95 5.73 8.05
CA GLY A 2 13.78 4.35 7.60
C GLY A 2 12.61 4.35 6.64
N PHE A 3 12.91 4.12 5.37
CA PHE A 3 11.94 4.02 4.29
C PHE A 3 11.54 2.55 4.13
N GLY A 4 10.26 2.31 3.84
CA GLY A 4 9.72 1.01 3.49
C GLY A 4 8.65 1.22 2.42
N PHE A 5 8.69 0.42 1.37
CA PHE A 5 7.68 0.35 0.31
C PHE A 5 7.31 -1.13 0.15
N ARG A 6 6.12 -1.39 -0.37
CA ARG A 6 5.61 -2.75 -0.61
C ARG A 6 6.05 -3.26 -1.97
N VAL A 7 6.28 -4.56 -2.04
CA VAL A 7 6.54 -5.30 -3.26
C VAL A 7 5.79 -6.63 -3.14
N GLY A 8 4.76 -6.83 -3.96
CA GLY A 8 4.46 -8.14 -4.56
C GLY A 8 3.65 -9.21 -3.82
N VAL A 9 3.22 -9.06 -2.55
CA VAL A 9 2.29 -10.04 -1.91
C VAL A 9 1.32 -9.35 -0.95
N PRO A 10 0.00 -9.63 -1.00
CA PRO A 10 -0.95 -9.14 0.00
C PRO A 10 -0.54 -9.63 1.41
N GLY A 11 -0.27 -8.69 2.33
CA GLY A 11 -0.05 -8.99 3.76
C GLY A 11 1.39 -9.21 4.25
N MET A 12 2.44 -8.95 3.45
CA MET A 12 3.84 -9.12 3.88
C MET A 12 4.55 -7.79 4.21
N SER A 13 5.35 -7.75 5.28
CA SER A 13 6.34 -6.68 5.52
C SER A 13 7.68 -7.26 5.99
N VAL A 14 8.82 -6.60 5.77
CA VAL A 14 10.11 -7.07 6.31
C VAL A 14 10.88 -5.86 6.83
N ARG A 15 11.42 -5.95 8.04
CA ARG A 15 12.28 -4.92 8.65
C ARG A 15 13.59 -5.53 9.10
N VAL A 16 14.71 -5.13 8.48
CA VAL A 16 16.06 -5.51 8.90
C VAL A 16 16.89 -4.25 9.14
N SER A 17 17.53 -4.15 10.31
CA SER A 17 18.48 -3.06 10.66
C SER A 17 19.84 -3.63 11.03
N THR A 18 20.89 -2.82 10.91
CA THR A 18 22.28 -3.13 11.32
C THR A 18 22.47 -3.33 12.83
N ARG A 19 21.39 -3.30 13.63
CA ARG A 19 21.40 -3.54 15.09
C ARG A 19 20.38 -4.58 15.56
N GLY A 20 19.89 -5.44 14.66
CA GLY A 20 18.90 -6.47 14.96
C GLY A 20 17.45 -6.03 14.74
N VAL A 21 16.55 -7.01 14.70
CA VAL A 21 15.12 -6.88 14.42
C VAL A 21 14.38 -6.33 15.64
N ARG A 22 13.69 -5.20 15.51
CA ARG A 22 12.73 -4.69 16.52
C ARG A 22 11.42 -4.24 15.87
N THR A 23 10.33 -4.77 16.42
CA THR A 23 8.92 -4.49 16.10
C THR A 23 8.43 -3.22 16.79
N SER A 24 7.55 -2.45 16.15
CA SER A 24 6.74 -1.42 16.82
C SER A 24 5.39 -1.26 16.11
N VAL A 25 4.30 -1.31 16.88
CA VAL A 25 2.90 -1.10 16.43
C VAL A 25 2.19 -0.18 17.45
N GLY A 26 1.59 0.92 16.97
CA GLY A 26 0.50 1.73 17.57
C GLY A 26 0.79 2.64 18.79
N PRO A 27 -0.22 3.43 19.23
CA PRO A 27 -0.57 4.80 18.82
C PRO A 27 0.23 5.86 19.60
N ARG A 28 0.33 7.10 19.09
CA ARG A 28 0.74 8.24 19.93
C ARG A 28 -0.42 8.71 20.80
N ALA A 29 -0.64 8.01 21.92
CA ALA A 29 -1.19 8.59 23.15
C ALA A 29 -0.60 7.88 24.37
N ALA A 30 -0.26 8.68 25.37
CA ALA A 30 0.50 8.31 26.56
C ALA A 30 -0.13 7.15 27.37
N ARG A 31 0.72 6.28 27.93
CA ARG A 31 0.31 5.31 28.95
C ARG A 31 0.38 5.95 30.33
N LEU A 32 -0.73 5.93 31.06
CA LEU A 32 -0.80 6.07 32.52
C LEU A 32 -0.78 4.66 33.14
N SER A 33 0.11 4.41 34.09
CA SER A 33 0.05 3.20 34.94
C SER A 33 -0.29 3.59 36.37
N VAL A 34 -1.35 3.01 36.91
CA VAL A 34 -1.76 3.14 38.31
C VAL A 34 -1.43 1.83 39.01
N GLY A 35 -0.44 1.87 39.90
CA GLY A 35 -0.09 0.78 40.80
C GLY A 35 -0.09 1.26 42.25
N SER A 36 -0.38 0.35 43.18
CA SER A 36 -0.75 0.59 44.58
C SER A 36 0.38 1.06 45.52
N GLY A 37 1.29 1.91 45.04
CA GLY A 37 2.49 2.31 45.79
C GLY A 37 3.04 3.68 45.43
N GLY A 38 2.17 4.71 45.35
CA GLY A 38 2.56 6.12 45.31
C GLY A 38 2.92 6.68 43.93
N THR A 39 2.47 7.91 43.67
CA THR A 39 2.70 8.67 42.44
C THR A 39 4.17 9.07 42.30
N ARG A 40 4.80 8.74 41.18
CA ARG A 40 6.18 9.16 40.84
C ARG A 40 6.21 9.63 39.38
N MET A 41 6.74 10.83 39.12
CA MET A 41 6.90 11.41 37.79
C MET A 41 8.35 11.20 37.32
N SER A 42 8.58 10.63 36.14
CA SER A 42 9.88 10.65 35.47
C SER A 42 9.73 11.09 34.02
N THR A 43 10.65 11.93 33.56
CA THR A 43 10.78 12.36 32.17
C THR A 43 12.14 11.85 31.70
N GLY A 44 12.18 11.00 30.66
CA GLY A 44 13.45 10.48 30.14
C GLY A 44 13.33 9.89 28.75
N LEU A 45 14.06 10.48 27.79
CA LEU A 45 14.40 9.92 26.48
C LEU A 45 15.62 8.99 26.65
N GLY A 46 15.49 7.70 26.31
CA GLY A 46 16.65 6.82 26.08
C GLY A 46 17.55 6.48 27.29
N PRO A 47 18.63 5.70 27.09
CA PRO A 47 19.13 4.73 28.07
C PRO A 47 20.07 5.26 29.17
N PHE A 48 20.09 6.56 29.45
CA PHE A 48 20.88 7.12 30.56
C PHE A 48 19.98 7.85 31.55
N TYR A 49 20.04 7.47 32.83
CA TYR A 49 19.36 8.19 33.91
C TYR A 49 20.37 9.13 34.61
N ALA A 50 20.01 10.41 34.70
CA ALA A 50 20.64 11.34 35.63
C ALA A 50 19.65 11.61 36.77
N SER A 51 19.94 11.10 37.97
CA SER A 51 19.21 11.46 39.18
C SER A 51 19.90 12.66 39.84
N SER A 52 19.22 13.81 39.89
CA SER A 52 19.59 14.88 40.81
C SER A 52 18.62 14.87 42.00
N SER A 53 19.13 14.48 43.16
CA SER A 53 18.44 14.69 44.43
C SER A 53 18.53 16.17 44.80
N LEU A 54 17.38 16.85 44.90
CA LEU A 54 17.28 18.06 45.71
C LEU A 54 17.43 17.66 47.18
N GLY A 55 18.51 18.12 47.82
CA GLY A 55 18.61 18.16 49.28
C GLY A 55 19.56 17.17 49.95
N GLY A 56 20.82 17.08 49.50
CA GLY A 56 21.91 16.50 50.28
C GLY A 56 22.87 17.58 50.76
N ASN A 57 22.56 18.25 51.86
CA ASN A 57 23.45 19.23 52.47
C ASN A 57 24.74 18.50 52.92
N ARG A 58 25.83 18.62 52.14
CA ARG A 58 27.15 18.10 52.52
C ARG A 58 27.65 18.90 53.72
N ARG A 59 27.85 18.17 54.82
CA ARG A 59 28.49 18.62 56.06
C ARG A 59 29.83 19.32 55.76
N ARG A 60 29.86 20.64 55.95
CA ARG A 60 31.06 21.31 56.47
C ARG A 60 30.95 21.30 57.99
N THR A 61 31.89 20.64 58.63
CA THR A 61 32.13 20.64 60.07
C THR A 61 32.45 22.07 60.53
N SER A 62 31.43 22.75 61.06
CA SER A 62 31.58 23.94 61.89
C SER A 62 30.79 23.67 63.16
N THR A 63 31.50 23.49 64.26
CA THR A 63 30.97 23.39 65.62
C THR A 63 30.35 24.74 66.01
N ARG A 64 29.08 24.97 65.61
CA ARG A 64 28.24 26.02 66.18
C ARG A 64 27.16 25.40 67.04
N ARG A 65 27.32 25.67 68.33
CA ARG A 65 26.41 25.46 69.47
C ARG A 65 24.93 25.53 69.05
N THR A 66 24.27 24.37 69.05
CA THR A 66 22.84 24.24 68.75
C THR A 66 22.03 24.85 69.88
N THR A 67 21.54 26.07 69.71
CA THR A 67 20.30 26.49 70.38
C THR A 67 19.16 25.69 69.77
N ARG A 68 18.54 24.80 70.55
CA ARG A 68 17.27 24.16 70.20
C ARG A 68 16.24 25.28 70.00
N SER A 69 16.02 25.75 68.77
CA SER A 69 14.80 26.49 68.48
C SER A 69 13.66 25.48 68.57
N ARG A 70 12.72 25.72 69.48
CA ARG A 70 11.44 25.00 69.49
C ARG A 70 10.75 25.39 68.19
N THR A 71 10.69 24.48 67.22
CA THR A 71 9.76 24.59 66.10
C THR A 71 8.35 24.55 66.70
N VAL A 72 7.77 25.73 66.91
CA VAL A 72 6.37 25.86 67.31
C VAL A 72 5.53 25.25 66.19
N ALA A 73 4.76 24.20 66.49
CA ALA A 73 3.84 23.63 65.53
C ALA A 73 2.90 24.73 65.02
N PRO A 74 2.63 24.80 63.70
CA PRO A 74 1.79 25.84 63.15
C PRO A 74 0.41 25.83 63.81
N SER A 75 -0.13 27.01 64.12
CA SER A 75 -1.46 27.13 64.69
C SER A 75 -2.53 26.67 63.68
N ALA A 76 -3.71 26.27 64.17
CA ALA A 76 -4.81 25.85 63.29
C ALA A 76 -5.12 26.90 62.20
N ALA A 77 -5.07 28.19 62.53
CA ALA A 77 -5.26 29.29 61.58
C ALA A 77 -4.12 29.45 60.55
N GLN A 78 -2.89 29.01 60.86
CA GLN A 78 -1.79 28.95 59.89
C GLN A 78 -1.98 27.76 58.94
N LEU A 79 -2.42 26.61 59.45
CA LEU A 79 -2.74 25.43 58.63
C LEU A 79 -3.91 25.70 57.66
N ASP A 80 -4.98 26.36 58.10
CA ASP A 80 -6.12 26.69 57.23
C ASP A 80 -5.82 27.75 56.16
N ARG A 81 -4.87 28.65 56.44
CA ARG A 81 -4.36 29.58 55.41
C ARG A 81 -3.50 28.85 54.38
N ALA A 82 -2.62 27.95 54.83
CA ALA A 82 -1.81 27.13 53.95
C ALA A 82 -2.67 26.21 53.07
N ARG A 83 -3.74 25.61 53.61
CA ARG A 83 -4.72 24.80 52.86
C ARG A 83 -5.40 25.61 51.76
N ARG A 84 -5.99 26.76 52.09
CA ARG A 84 -6.65 27.64 51.10
C ARG A 84 -5.68 28.17 50.04
N GLN A 85 -4.42 28.40 50.40
CA GLN A 85 -3.38 28.79 49.44
C GLN A 85 -3.03 27.63 48.51
N ALA A 86 -2.91 26.40 49.03
CA ALA A 86 -2.68 25.21 48.23
C ALA A 86 -3.84 24.91 47.28
N GLU A 87 -5.09 25.02 47.74
CA GLU A 87 -6.29 24.86 46.91
C GLU A 87 -6.34 25.87 45.76
N ARG A 88 -6.05 27.16 46.03
CA ARG A 88 -5.97 28.18 44.99
C ARG A 88 -4.86 27.90 43.99
N ALA A 89 -3.68 27.49 44.47
CA ALA A 89 -2.56 27.14 43.60
C ALA A 89 -2.88 25.91 42.73
N GLN A 90 -3.61 24.93 43.27
CA GLN A 90 -4.07 23.77 42.51
C GLN A 90 -5.09 24.19 41.43
N GLN A 91 -6.09 25.01 41.77
CA GLN A 91 -7.06 25.53 40.80
C GLN A 91 -6.39 26.36 39.68
N GLU A 92 -5.38 27.17 40.03
CA GLU A 92 -4.58 27.91 39.05
C GLU A 92 -3.80 26.96 38.14
N ALA A 93 -3.15 25.93 38.70
CA ALA A 93 -2.43 24.93 37.92
C ALA A 93 -3.34 24.12 37.00
N GLU A 94 -4.53 23.71 37.46
CA GLU A 94 -5.53 23.00 36.65
C GLU A 94 -6.03 23.88 35.50
N ARG A 95 -6.32 25.16 35.75
CA ARG A 95 -6.71 26.11 34.70
C ARG A 95 -5.60 26.31 33.68
N ASP A 96 -4.38 26.51 34.13
CA ASP A 96 -3.24 26.75 33.24
C ASP A 96 -2.93 25.50 32.39
N ALA A 97 -3.11 24.29 32.96
CA ALA A 97 -3.04 23.03 32.22
C ALA A 97 -4.16 22.91 31.17
N ALA A 98 -5.41 23.25 31.49
CA ALA A 98 -6.52 23.25 30.54
C ALA A 98 -6.30 24.25 29.39
N ILE A 99 -5.75 25.43 29.69
CA ILE A 99 -5.37 26.42 28.68
C ILE A 99 -4.27 25.89 27.76
N ALA A 100 -3.25 25.24 28.32
CA ALA A 100 -2.18 24.62 27.53
C ALA A 100 -2.71 23.51 26.62
N GLN A 101 -3.61 22.65 27.14
CA GLN A 101 -4.27 21.59 26.37
C GLN A 101 -5.09 22.16 25.20
N LEU A 102 -5.89 23.22 25.41
CA LEU A 102 -6.68 23.82 24.33
C LEU A 102 -5.81 24.49 23.26
N ARG A 103 -4.68 25.11 23.66
CA ARG A 103 -3.72 25.68 22.70
C ARG A 103 -3.08 24.59 21.85
N GLU A 104 -2.67 23.51 22.49
CA GLU A 104 -2.05 22.37 21.81
C GLU A 104 -3.05 21.67 20.88
N LEU A 105 -4.28 21.44 21.33
CA LEU A 105 -5.35 20.89 20.50
C LEU A 105 -5.61 21.78 19.28
N ARG A 106 -5.73 23.10 19.48
CA ARG A 106 -5.92 24.03 18.36
C ARG A 106 -4.79 23.93 17.36
N ARG A 107 -3.55 23.96 17.82
CA ARG A 107 -2.35 23.82 16.99
C ARG A 107 -2.39 22.50 16.20
N GLN A 108 -2.58 21.37 16.87
CA GLN A 108 -2.64 20.04 16.25
C GLN A 108 -3.72 19.95 15.15
N MET A 109 -4.91 20.50 15.41
CA MET A 109 -6.02 20.44 14.46
C MET A 109 -5.87 21.37 13.26
N THR A 110 -5.16 22.49 13.40
CA THR A 110 -5.07 23.53 12.35
C THR A 110 -3.72 23.61 11.66
N SER A 111 -2.74 22.78 12.04
CA SER A 111 -1.38 22.84 11.48
C SER A 111 -0.91 21.57 10.77
N VAL A 112 -1.80 20.61 10.50
CA VAL A 112 -1.46 19.35 9.81
C VAL A 112 -0.86 19.63 8.42
N HIS A 113 -1.40 20.60 7.69
CA HIS A 113 -0.89 21.00 6.36
C HIS A 113 0.53 21.58 6.38
N LEU A 114 1.05 21.99 7.53
CA LEU A 114 2.44 22.48 7.67
C LEU A 114 3.45 21.32 7.72
N GLU A 115 2.99 20.08 7.88
CA GLU A 115 3.84 18.91 7.79
C GLU A 115 4.39 18.72 6.38
N SER A 116 5.59 18.16 6.28
CA SER A 116 6.25 17.90 5.01
C SER A 116 6.10 16.43 4.66
N PHE A 117 5.62 16.17 3.44
CA PHE A 117 5.44 14.83 2.92
C PHE A 117 6.54 14.57 1.89
N PRO A 118 7.47 13.64 2.16
CA PRO A 118 8.56 13.36 1.23
C PRO A 118 8.00 12.74 -0.04
N ALA A 119 8.49 13.21 -1.19
CA ALA A 119 8.12 12.63 -2.48
C ALA A 119 8.52 11.14 -2.53
N ALA A 120 7.63 10.33 -3.11
CA ALA A 120 7.88 8.93 -3.37
C ALA A 120 9.12 8.78 -4.26
N HIS A 121 9.90 7.75 -3.98
CA HIS A 121 11.09 7.42 -4.74
C HIS A 121 11.08 5.93 -5.07
N PRO A 122 11.86 5.53 -6.08
CA PRO A 122 11.95 4.13 -6.45
C PRO A 122 12.30 3.25 -5.25
N PRO A 123 11.72 2.06 -5.21
CA PRO A 123 11.96 1.11 -4.16
C PRO A 123 13.42 0.61 -4.10
N VAL A 124 14.10 0.81 -2.96
CA VAL A 124 15.47 0.32 -2.70
C VAL A 124 15.46 -1.06 -2.04
N ILE A 125 15.78 -2.11 -2.80
CA ILE A 125 15.90 -3.48 -2.29
C ILE A 125 17.28 -3.69 -1.64
N PRO A 126 17.35 -4.19 -0.39
CA PRO A 126 18.62 -4.44 0.28
C PRO A 126 19.46 -5.51 -0.43
N ASP A 127 20.78 -5.37 -0.34
CA ASP A 127 21.73 -6.37 -0.85
C ASP A 127 21.59 -7.71 -0.13
N ALA A 128 21.71 -8.79 -0.91
CA ALA A 128 21.75 -10.14 -0.39
C ALA A 128 22.97 -10.31 0.54
N PRO A 129 22.83 -11.04 1.66
CA PRO A 129 23.92 -11.20 2.61
C PRO A 129 25.10 -11.93 1.97
N GLN A 130 26.29 -11.36 2.12
CA GLN A 130 27.52 -11.91 1.57
C GLN A 130 28.04 -13.04 2.47
N LEU A 131 27.83 -14.29 2.05
CA LEU A 131 28.28 -15.48 2.77
C LEU A 131 29.75 -15.78 2.46
N SER A 132 30.49 -16.29 3.46
CA SER A 132 31.91 -16.62 3.30
C SER A 132 32.16 -18.12 3.36
N LEU A 133 33.26 -18.57 2.74
CA LEU A 133 33.67 -19.97 2.80
C LEU A 133 33.98 -20.43 4.23
N SER A 134 34.53 -19.55 5.08
CA SER A 134 34.79 -19.87 6.48
C SER A 134 33.51 -20.13 7.27
N TRP A 135 32.44 -19.38 6.99
CA TRP A 135 31.12 -19.62 7.56
C TRP A 135 30.53 -20.96 7.09
N ALA A 136 30.54 -21.21 5.77
CA ALA A 136 30.02 -22.45 5.20
C ALA A 136 30.77 -23.69 5.72
N LEU A 137 32.09 -23.58 5.91
CA LEU A 137 32.92 -24.62 6.51
C LEU A 137 32.56 -24.87 7.98
N ALA A 138 32.23 -23.83 8.75
CA ALA A 138 31.84 -23.97 10.15
C ALA A 138 30.50 -24.73 10.27
N GLU A 139 29.53 -24.40 9.43
CA GLU A 139 28.24 -25.09 9.34
C GLU A 139 28.40 -26.57 8.96
N ALA A 140 29.11 -26.83 7.86
CA ALA A 140 29.36 -28.19 7.38
C ALA A 140 30.12 -29.03 8.42
N ARG A 141 31.11 -28.45 9.11
CA ARG A 141 31.85 -29.14 10.18
C ARG A 141 30.96 -29.45 11.37
N THR A 142 30.08 -28.54 11.76
CA THR A 142 29.13 -28.74 12.87
C THR A 142 28.23 -29.93 12.57
N PHE A 143 27.68 -29.98 11.34
CA PHE A 143 26.87 -31.10 10.87
C PHE A 143 27.64 -32.43 10.86
N HIS A 144 28.80 -32.50 10.18
CA HIS A 144 29.54 -33.76 10.01
C HIS A 144 30.19 -34.28 11.31
N LEU A 145 30.43 -33.41 12.30
CA LEU A 145 30.99 -33.78 13.60
C LEU A 145 29.90 -34.10 14.64
N GLN A 146 28.63 -33.86 14.33
CA GLN A 146 27.51 -34.19 15.20
C GLN A 146 27.48 -35.70 15.46
N GLY A 147 27.43 -36.10 16.73
CA GLY A 147 27.46 -37.51 17.13
C GLY A 147 28.83 -38.21 17.08
N VAL A 148 29.90 -37.56 16.60
CA VAL A 148 31.24 -38.17 16.55
C VAL A 148 31.99 -37.99 17.87
N GLY A 149 32.34 -39.09 18.52
CA GLY A 149 33.04 -39.11 19.81
C GLY A 149 34.37 -38.34 19.81
N ARG A 150 34.69 -37.67 20.93
CA ARG A 150 35.89 -36.81 21.04
C ARG A 150 37.22 -37.56 20.84
N LEU A 151 37.25 -38.85 21.16
CA LEU A 151 38.44 -39.71 21.05
C LEU A 151 38.58 -40.40 19.68
N ALA A 152 37.54 -40.37 18.82
CA ALA A 152 37.52 -41.02 17.51
C ALA A 152 38.31 -40.20 16.45
N ARG A 153 39.64 -40.12 16.60
CA ARG A 153 40.51 -39.24 15.80
C ARG A 153 40.38 -39.47 14.29
N ALA A 154 40.32 -40.74 13.84
CA ALA A 154 40.20 -41.09 12.43
C ALA A 154 38.85 -40.66 11.82
N GLU A 155 37.75 -40.93 12.53
CA GLU A 155 36.39 -40.56 12.11
C GLU A 155 36.21 -39.03 12.06
N ARG A 156 36.75 -38.30 13.05
CA ARG A 156 36.74 -36.84 13.05
C ARG A 156 37.55 -36.24 11.89
N ALA A 157 38.68 -36.85 11.54
CA ALA A 157 39.47 -36.43 10.39
C ALA A 157 38.71 -36.67 9.06
N ALA A 158 38.01 -37.81 8.94
CA ALA A 158 37.14 -38.08 7.80
C ALA A 158 35.94 -37.11 7.72
N ALA A 159 35.29 -36.82 8.84
CA ALA A 159 34.20 -35.84 8.94
C ALA A 159 34.64 -34.43 8.51
N ARG A 160 35.83 -33.99 8.92
CA ARG A 160 36.39 -32.69 8.50
C ARG A 160 36.69 -32.63 7.00
N ARG A 161 37.25 -33.70 6.42
CA ARG A 161 37.48 -33.79 4.97
C ARG A 161 36.18 -33.72 4.17
N ARG A 162 35.12 -34.41 4.62
CA ARG A 162 33.80 -34.32 3.98
C ARG A 162 33.21 -32.91 4.07
N ALA A 163 33.33 -32.25 5.21
CA ALA A 163 32.90 -30.86 5.37
C ALA A 163 33.67 -29.90 4.43
N GLU A 164 34.98 -30.09 4.28
CA GLU A 164 35.81 -29.29 3.36
C GLU A 164 35.47 -29.51 1.88
N GLN A 165 35.05 -30.72 1.51
CA GLN A 165 34.60 -31.05 0.16
C GLN A 165 33.20 -30.50 -0.15
N GLU A 166 32.28 -30.51 0.82
CA GLU A 166 30.88 -30.12 0.61
C GLU A 166 30.62 -28.61 0.82
N ALA A 167 31.40 -27.93 1.66
CA ALA A 167 31.18 -26.52 2.00
C ALA A 167 31.21 -25.54 0.80
N PRO A 168 32.11 -25.67 -0.21
CA PRO A 168 32.07 -24.81 -1.38
C PRO A 168 30.77 -24.94 -2.19
N ALA A 169 30.24 -26.15 -2.32
CA ALA A 169 29.00 -26.40 -3.04
C ALA A 169 27.77 -25.87 -2.28
N TYR A 170 27.78 -25.97 -0.95
CA TYR A 170 26.76 -25.35 -0.10
C TYR A 170 26.78 -23.83 -0.20
N LEU A 171 27.97 -23.22 -0.10
CA LEU A 171 28.13 -21.78 -0.25
C LEU A 171 27.60 -21.29 -1.60
N ALA A 172 28.04 -21.92 -2.70
CA ALA A 172 27.62 -21.54 -4.04
C ALA A 172 26.10 -21.64 -4.23
N ALA A 173 25.48 -22.72 -3.73
CA ALA A 173 24.04 -22.91 -3.82
C ALA A 173 23.25 -21.86 -3.02
N GLU A 174 23.70 -21.56 -1.80
CA GLU A 174 23.00 -20.60 -0.94
C GLU A 174 23.20 -19.15 -1.42
N THR A 175 24.40 -18.78 -1.87
CA THR A 175 24.63 -17.47 -2.50
C THR A 175 23.75 -17.28 -3.74
N ALA A 176 23.72 -18.27 -4.65
CA ALA A 176 22.89 -18.19 -5.85
C ALA A 176 21.39 -18.08 -5.52
N ARG A 177 20.91 -18.79 -4.48
CA ARG A 177 19.51 -18.68 -4.03
C ARG A 177 19.18 -17.28 -3.52
N LEU A 178 20.06 -16.70 -2.69
CA LEU A 178 19.87 -15.37 -2.14
C LEU A 178 19.91 -14.28 -3.23
N GLU A 179 20.80 -14.43 -4.21
CA GLU A 179 20.86 -13.56 -5.39
C GLU A 179 19.59 -13.68 -6.25
N ALA A 180 19.08 -14.89 -6.48
CA ALA A 180 17.83 -15.10 -7.22
C ALA A 180 16.64 -14.42 -6.54
N ILE A 181 16.52 -14.55 -5.22
CA ILE A 181 15.47 -13.87 -4.43
C ILE A 181 15.60 -12.36 -4.57
N ARG A 182 16.82 -11.82 -4.47
CA ARG A 182 17.05 -10.39 -4.68
C ARG A 182 16.62 -9.95 -6.07
N HIS A 183 16.99 -10.69 -7.11
CA HIS A 183 16.61 -10.36 -8.49
C HIS A 183 15.10 -10.32 -8.68
N GLN A 184 14.38 -11.29 -8.10
CA GLN A 184 12.92 -11.31 -8.10
C GLN A 184 12.36 -10.06 -7.39
N LEU A 185 12.83 -9.77 -6.18
CA LEU A 185 12.37 -8.60 -5.42
C LEU A 185 12.65 -7.27 -6.16
N VAL A 186 13.81 -7.13 -6.80
CA VAL A 186 14.14 -5.95 -7.62
C VAL A 186 13.20 -5.84 -8.82
N SER A 187 12.91 -6.96 -9.49
CA SER A 187 11.99 -6.97 -10.62
C SER A 187 10.58 -6.57 -10.20
N GLU A 188 10.01 -7.20 -9.18
CA GLU A 188 8.68 -6.88 -8.67
C GLU A 188 8.60 -5.40 -8.21
N ALA A 189 9.67 -4.89 -7.60
CA ALA A 189 9.75 -3.51 -7.16
C ALA A 189 9.74 -2.51 -8.33
N GLU A 190 10.47 -2.82 -9.39
CA GLU A 190 10.45 -2.02 -10.61
C GLU A 190 9.07 -2.02 -11.25
N HIS A 191 8.41 -3.18 -11.36
CA HIS A 191 7.06 -3.28 -11.91
C HIS A 191 6.06 -2.43 -11.10
N TRP A 192 6.10 -2.53 -9.76
CA TRP A 192 5.26 -1.71 -8.90
C TRP A 192 5.52 -0.21 -9.08
N TRP A 193 6.80 0.20 -9.18
CA TRP A 193 7.17 1.59 -9.39
C TRP A 193 6.69 2.13 -10.74
N GLN A 194 6.80 1.33 -11.80
CA GLN A 194 6.29 1.70 -13.12
C GLN A 194 4.77 1.80 -13.13
N ALA A 195 4.06 0.88 -12.45
CA ALA A 195 2.60 0.95 -12.31
C ALA A 195 2.16 2.23 -11.57
N LEU A 196 2.87 2.60 -10.50
CA LEU A 196 2.64 3.85 -9.77
C LEU A 196 2.85 5.10 -10.65
N LEU A 197 3.90 5.11 -11.49
CA LEU A 197 4.17 6.19 -12.43
C LEU A 197 3.15 6.27 -13.58
N ALA A 198 2.62 5.11 -13.99
CA ALA A 198 1.60 4.99 -15.02
C ALA A 198 0.18 5.32 -14.51
N ASN A 199 0.03 5.69 -13.24
CA ASN A 199 -1.24 5.93 -12.57
C ASN A 199 -2.20 4.72 -12.61
N ASP A 200 -1.66 3.50 -12.52
CA ASP A 200 -2.49 2.30 -12.36
C ASP A 200 -3.34 2.43 -11.09
N GLU A 201 -4.67 2.32 -11.25
CA GLU A 201 -5.65 2.67 -10.21
C GLU A 201 -5.42 1.89 -8.92
N ASP A 202 -5.31 0.57 -8.99
CA ASP A 202 -5.11 -0.30 -7.83
C ASP A 202 -3.81 0.06 -7.09
N THR A 203 -2.72 0.24 -7.85
CA THR A 203 -1.40 0.56 -7.31
C THR A 203 -1.39 1.93 -6.61
N VAL A 204 -1.98 2.95 -7.24
CA VAL A 204 -2.07 4.31 -6.69
C VAL A 204 -2.98 4.33 -5.47
N CYS A 205 -4.18 3.74 -5.55
CA CYS A 205 -5.11 3.70 -4.44
C CYS A 205 -4.52 2.95 -3.24
N GLU A 206 -3.85 1.81 -3.46
CA GLU A 206 -3.17 1.09 -2.37
C GLU A 206 -2.06 1.94 -1.73
N ALA A 207 -1.20 2.55 -2.55
CA ALA A 207 -0.08 3.36 -2.07
C ALA A 207 -0.57 4.57 -1.26
N VAL A 208 -1.55 5.31 -1.79
CA VAL A 208 -2.13 6.50 -1.16
C VAL A 208 -2.90 6.14 0.11
N ASN A 209 -3.74 5.10 0.09
CA ASN A 209 -4.46 4.64 1.29
C ASN A 209 -3.50 4.15 2.38
N THR A 210 -2.38 3.55 1.99
CA THR A 210 -1.32 3.16 2.94
C THR A 210 -0.66 4.39 3.57
N ALA A 211 -0.38 5.44 2.79
CA ALA A 211 0.14 6.70 3.31
C ALA A 211 -0.86 7.37 4.28
N PHE A 212 -2.14 7.42 3.90
CA PHE A 212 -3.20 8.01 4.73
C PHE A 212 -3.48 7.24 6.03
N SER A 213 -3.08 5.98 6.14
CA SER A 213 -3.36 5.16 7.33
C SER A 213 -2.76 5.69 8.63
N ASP A 214 -1.72 6.52 8.54
CA ASP A 214 -1.06 7.14 9.70
C ASP A 214 -1.62 8.55 10.02
N ASN A 215 -2.56 9.07 9.22
CA ASN A 215 -3.09 10.43 9.37
C ASN A 215 -4.23 10.55 10.38
N PRO A 216 -4.34 11.72 11.05
CA PRO A 216 -5.45 12.00 11.96
C PRO A 216 -6.79 12.22 11.25
N ALA A 217 -6.78 12.57 9.95
CA ALA A 217 -7.96 12.62 9.11
C ALA A 217 -8.02 11.34 8.26
N ALA A 218 -9.12 10.58 8.37
CA ALA A 218 -9.32 9.36 7.61
C ALA A 218 -9.66 9.72 6.15
N GLY A 219 -8.62 9.81 5.33
CA GLY A 219 -8.72 9.95 3.88
C GLY A 219 -8.73 8.58 3.21
N CYS A 220 -9.50 8.44 2.14
CA CYS A 220 -9.55 7.25 1.32
C CYS A 220 -9.52 7.63 -0.17
N ALA A 221 -8.50 7.17 -0.87
CA ALA A 221 -8.45 7.15 -2.32
C ALA A 221 -9.44 6.11 -2.85
N VAL A 222 -10.36 6.54 -3.70
CA VAL A 222 -11.49 5.73 -4.21
C VAL A 222 -11.35 5.33 -5.67
N GLY A 223 -10.46 5.98 -6.43
CA GLY A 223 -10.20 5.64 -7.82
C GLY A 223 -9.33 6.67 -8.52
N VAL A 224 -8.90 6.32 -9.73
CA VAL A 224 -8.02 7.15 -10.57
C VAL A 224 -8.58 7.21 -11.99
N ASP A 225 -8.73 8.43 -12.51
CA ASP A 225 -9.09 8.69 -13.90
C ASP A 225 -7.94 9.43 -14.60
N GLY A 226 -7.16 8.70 -15.40
CA GLY A 226 -5.97 9.22 -16.07
C GLY A 226 -4.90 9.73 -15.10
N SER A 227 -4.87 11.04 -14.87
CA SER A 227 -3.94 11.70 -13.92
C SER A 227 -4.66 12.44 -12.79
N VAL A 228 -5.96 12.15 -12.61
CA VAL A 228 -6.81 12.73 -11.57
C VAL A 228 -7.15 11.63 -10.55
N LEU A 229 -6.75 11.85 -9.30
CA LEU A 229 -7.07 10.95 -8.19
C LEU A 229 -8.34 11.41 -7.48
N SER A 230 -9.26 10.51 -7.20
CA SER A 230 -10.46 10.79 -6.40
C SER A 230 -10.25 10.39 -4.94
N VAL A 231 -10.52 11.30 -4.00
CA VAL A 231 -10.31 11.11 -2.55
C VAL A 231 -11.53 11.55 -1.75
N VAL A 232 -11.91 10.76 -0.76
CA VAL A 232 -12.90 11.14 0.24
C VAL A 232 -12.24 11.28 1.60
N VAL A 233 -12.51 12.39 2.29
CA VAL A 233 -11.95 12.68 3.62
C VAL A 233 -13.06 12.78 4.64
N ARG A 234 -12.91 12.07 5.76
CA ARG A 234 -13.76 12.23 6.93
C ARG A 234 -13.23 13.35 7.83
N GLN A 235 -14.01 14.43 7.94
CA GLN A 235 -13.68 15.57 8.80
C GLN A 235 -14.39 15.43 10.14
N GLN A 236 -13.68 15.65 11.25
CA GLN A 236 -14.24 15.64 12.61
C GLN A 236 -15.53 16.47 12.74
N ASP A 237 -16.49 16.00 13.54
CA ASP A 237 -17.81 16.64 13.67
C ASP A 237 -17.74 17.99 14.40
N LEU A 238 -18.51 18.99 13.94
CA LEU A 238 -18.54 20.32 14.56
C LEU A 238 -18.91 20.27 16.06
N ASP A 239 -19.80 19.35 16.44
CA ASP A 239 -20.27 19.20 17.82
C ASP A 239 -19.20 18.66 18.77
N SER A 240 -18.15 18.03 18.23
CA SER A 240 -17.00 17.57 19.02
C SER A 240 -15.98 18.68 19.32
N MET A 241 -16.16 19.87 18.74
CA MET A 241 -15.28 21.01 18.99
C MET A 241 -15.41 21.51 20.44
N PRO A 242 -14.31 21.98 21.07
CA PRO A 242 -14.34 22.47 22.44
C PRO A 242 -15.34 23.62 22.66
N GLY A 243 -15.99 23.60 23.82
CA GLY A 243 -16.89 24.69 24.24
C GLY A 243 -16.19 25.95 24.76
N GLN A 244 -14.89 25.85 25.05
CA GLN A 244 -14.09 26.91 25.66
C GLN A 244 -12.86 27.26 24.81
N THR A 245 -12.35 28.47 24.99
CA THR A 245 -11.09 28.95 24.40
C THR A 245 -10.24 29.68 25.43
N PRO A 246 -8.90 29.58 25.35
CA PRO A 246 -8.01 30.44 26.11
C PRO A 246 -8.29 31.92 25.86
N GLY A 247 -8.19 32.74 26.91
CA GLY A 247 -8.27 34.18 26.84
C GLY A 247 -7.53 34.85 27.99
N LEU A 248 -7.65 36.17 28.05
CA LEU A 248 -7.12 36.99 29.15
C LEU A 248 -8.26 37.73 29.85
N THR A 249 -8.15 37.83 31.16
CA THR A 249 -8.93 38.77 31.98
C THR A 249 -8.47 40.22 31.72
N PRO A 250 -9.24 41.25 32.09
CA PRO A 250 -8.82 42.65 31.96
C PRO A 250 -7.47 42.95 32.65
N GLY A 251 -7.13 42.21 33.71
CA GLY A 251 -5.84 42.30 34.41
C GLY A 251 -4.73 41.43 33.82
N GLY A 252 -4.88 40.90 32.61
CA GLY A 252 -3.85 40.12 31.90
C GLY A 252 -3.64 38.69 32.41
N ARG A 253 -4.47 38.20 33.35
CA ARG A 253 -4.37 36.81 33.83
C ARG A 253 -5.00 35.83 32.84
N PRO A 254 -4.38 34.67 32.57
CA PRO A 254 -4.97 33.59 31.77
C PRO A 254 -6.34 33.17 32.30
N THR A 255 -7.28 32.96 31.39
CA THR A 255 -8.64 32.52 31.71
C THR A 255 -9.22 31.67 30.58
N LEU A 256 -10.32 30.98 30.87
CA LEU A 256 -11.10 30.23 29.90
C LEU A 256 -12.38 31.02 29.60
N LYS A 257 -12.64 31.28 28.33
CA LYS A 257 -13.83 31.97 27.85
C LYS A 257 -14.69 30.98 27.07
N ASN A 258 -16.00 31.20 27.03
CA ASN A 258 -16.87 30.44 26.15
C ASN A 258 -16.51 30.74 24.68
N LEU A 259 -16.37 29.68 23.89
CA LEU A 259 -16.13 29.79 22.45
C LEU A 259 -17.43 30.21 21.77
N THR A 260 -17.40 31.32 21.03
CA THR A 260 -18.59 31.78 20.30
C THR A 260 -18.93 30.79 19.17
N LYS A 261 -20.20 30.76 18.73
CA LYS A 261 -20.61 29.90 17.60
C LYS A 261 -19.76 30.18 16.35
N ARG A 262 -19.46 31.45 16.09
CA ARG A 262 -18.62 31.89 14.97
C ARG A 262 -17.19 31.38 15.09
N ASP A 263 -16.56 31.57 16.25
CA ASP A 263 -15.16 31.15 16.44
C ASP A 263 -15.02 29.63 16.42
N ARG A 264 -16.06 28.91 16.86
CA ARG A 264 -16.14 27.44 16.73
C ARG A 264 -16.17 27.01 15.27
N VAL A 265 -17.03 27.63 14.45
CA VAL A 265 -17.10 27.33 13.01
C VAL A 265 -15.80 27.71 12.30
N LEU A 266 -15.18 28.85 12.65
CA LEU A 266 -13.89 29.24 12.08
C LEU A 266 -12.79 28.23 12.43
N TRP A 267 -12.65 27.83 13.70
CA TRP A 267 -11.67 26.82 14.09
C TRP A 267 -11.91 25.49 13.36
N TRP A 268 -13.16 25.05 13.30
CA TRP A 268 -13.54 23.84 12.57
C TRP A 268 -13.22 23.93 11.07
N LEU A 269 -13.52 25.06 10.43
CA LEU A 269 -13.20 25.33 9.02
C LEU A 269 -11.70 25.35 8.75
N THR A 270 -10.91 26.00 9.62
CA THR A 270 -9.44 26.01 9.51
C THR A 270 -8.88 24.59 9.69
N SER A 271 -9.45 23.79 10.59
CA SER A 271 -9.05 22.38 10.74
C SER A 271 -9.38 21.56 9.49
N MET A 272 -10.56 21.76 8.91
CA MET A 272 -10.96 21.11 7.66
C MET A 272 -10.02 21.49 6.51
N GLY A 273 -9.75 22.78 6.31
CA GLY A 273 -8.79 23.24 5.30
C GLY A 273 -7.40 22.66 5.52
N SER A 274 -6.95 22.57 6.78
CA SER A 274 -5.65 21.99 7.11
C SER A 274 -5.60 20.49 6.78
N ASN A 275 -6.68 19.75 7.02
CA ASN A 275 -6.75 18.33 6.67
C ASN A 275 -6.81 18.14 5.15
N ILE A 276 -7.62 18.92 4.43
CA ILE A 276 -7.68 18.90 2.96
C ILE A 276 -6.29 19.11 2.37
N VAL A 277 -5.60 20.19 2.76
CA VAL A 277 -4.28 20.51 2.20
C VAL A 277 -3.24 19.45 2.56
N ALA A 278 -3.27 18.90 3.79
CA ALA A 278 -2.40 17.80 4.17
C ALA A 278 -2.62 16.56 3.29
N THR A 279 -3.88 16.14 3.13
CA THR A 279 -4.27 15.02 2.26
C THR A 279 -3.83 15.23 0.81
N LEU A 280 -4.00 16.46 0.29
CA LEU A 280 -3.57 16.80 -1.07
C LEU A 280 -2.03 16.69 -1.20
N LYS A 281 -1.28 17.29 -0.27
CA LYS A 281 0.19 17.25 -0.28
C LYS A 281 0.71 15.81 -0.19
N GLU A 282 0.13 14.99 0.66
CA GLU A 282 0.54 13.60 0.82
C GLU A 282 0.14 12.72 -0.37
N GLY A 283 -1.06 12.92 -0.92
CA GLY A 283 -1.50 12.24 -2.15
C GLY A 283 -0.55 12.54 -3.31
N PHE A 284 -0.22 13.82 -3.51
CA PHE A 284 0.75 14.25 -4.53
C PHE A 284 2.18 13.76 -4.25
N ALA A 285 2.60 13.69 -2.98
CA ALA A 285 3.91 13.17 -2.62
C ALA A 285 3.99 11.66 -2.88
N THR A 286 2.93 10.92 -2.60
CA THR A 286 2.85 9.46 -2.74
C THR A 286 2.72 9.01 -4.19
N ALA A 287 1.92 9.72 -4.99
CA ALA A 287 1.64 9.37 -6.38
C ALA A 287 2.20 10.46 -7.34
N PRO A 288 3.44 10.34 -7.81
CA PRO A 288 4.11 11.39 -8.60
C PRO A 288 3.47 11.64 -9.98
N GLY A 289 2.82 10.64 -10.58
CA GLY A 289 2.13 10.77 -11.87
C GLY A 289 0.79 11.51 -11.79
N ILE A 290 0.24 11.69 -10.59
CA ILE A 290 -1.03 12.40 -10.37
C ILE A 290 -0.82 13.91 -10.46
N THR A 291 -1.62 14.57 -11.29
CA THR A 291 -1.55 16.03 -11.55
C THR A 291 -2.67 16.81 -10.89
N ALA A 292 -3.78 16.16 -10.56
CA ALA A 292 -4.90 16.76 -9.85
C ALA A 292 -5.57 15.76 -8.90
N ILE A 293 -6.22 16.27 -7.86
CA ILE A 293 -7.00 15.47 -6.92
C ILE A 293 -8.40 16.09 -6.81
N ASP A 294 -9.41 15.25 -7.07
CA ASP A 294 -10.80 15.53 -6.75
C ASP A 294 -11.05 15.06 -5.32
N LEU A 295 -11.36 16.00 -4.43
CA LEU A 295 -11.50 15.71 -3.01
C LEU A 295 -12.86 16.12 -2.50
N ALA A 296 -13.54 15.21 -1.80
CA ALA A 296 -14.80 15.46 -1.12
C ALA A 296 -14.66 15.25 0.39
N VAL A 297 -15.28 16.13 1.17
CA VAL A 297 -15.22 16.11 2.63
C VAL A 297 -16.58 15.76 3.21
N LEU A 298 -16.59 14.69 3.99
CA LEU A 298 -17.74 14.14 4.69
C LEU A 298 -17.68 14.51 6.18
N THR A 299 -18.81 14.93 6.75
CA THR A 299 -18.95 15.08 8.20
C THR A 299 -20.36 14.75 8.69
N ARG A 300 -20.55 14.57 10.01
CA ARG A 300 -21.89 14.49 10.58
C ARG A 300 -22.47 15.88 10.75
N LEU A 301 -23.64 16.09 10.20
CA LEU A 301 -24.34 17.38 10.27
C LEU A 301 -24.97 17.58 11.66
N PRO A 302 -24.80 18.76 12.29
CA PRO A 302 -25.31 19.01 13.65
C PRO A 302 -26.84 18.84 13.78
N ASP A 303 -27.60 19.29 12.78
CA ASP A 303 -29.06 19.34 12.87
C ASP A 303 -29.73 17.98 12.62
N THR A 304 -29.22 17.22 11.67
CA THR A 304 -29.82 15.92 11.25
C THR A 304 -29.12 14.72 11.85
N GLN A 305 -27.91 14.90 12.38
CA GLN A 305 -27.00 13.83 12.82
C GLN A 305 -26.69 12.80 11.71
N ARG A 306 -27.02 13.11 10.46
CA ARG A 306 -26.69 12.30 9.28
C ARG A 306 -25.37 12.74 8.67
N LEU A 307 -24.73 11.82 7.96
CA LEU A 307 -23.57 12.12 7.14
C LEU A 307 -23.98 13.00 5.95
N GLY A 308 -23.13 13.97 5.63
CA GLY A 308 -23.28 14.80 4.44
C GLY A 308 -21.95 15.38 3.99
N PHE A 309 -21.85 15.66 2.70
CA PHE A 309 -20.71 16.39 2.16
C PHE A 309 -20.81 17.87 2.52
N VAL A 310 -19.69 18.42 2.96
CA VAL A 310 -19.58 19.82 3.42
C VAL A 310 -18.53 20.60 2.64
N ALA A 311 -17.67 19.93 1.88
CA ALA A 311 -16.84 20.54 0.86
C ALA A 311 -16.57 19.54 -0.26
N TYR A 312 -16.42 20.01 -1.49
CA TYR A 312 -15.82 19.24 -2.58
C TYR A 312 -15.17 20.18 -3.59
N GLY A 313 -14.22 19.70 -4.38
CA GLY A 313 -13.57 20.46 -5.43
C GLY A 313 -12.40 19.71 -6.06
N ARG A 314 -11.72 20.38 -6.98
CA ARG A 314 -10.51 19.88 -7.65
C ARG A 314 -9.32 20.74 -7.30
N TRP A 315 -8.21 20.13 -6.93
CA TRP A 315 -6.94 20.83 -6.69
C TRP A 315 -5.85 20.28 -7.58
N THR A 316 -5.09 21.15 -8.23
CA THR A 316 -3.94 20.72 -9.05
C THR A 316 -2.67 20.67 -8.20
N ARG A 317 -1.74 19.79 -8.57
CA ARG A 317 -0.41 19.70 -7.97
C ARG A 317 0.28 21.05 -7.94
N GLN A 318 0.27 21.74 -9.08
CA GLN A 318 0.91 23.05 -9.24
C GLN A 318 0.33 24.09 -8.27
N ALA A 319 -0.99 24.12 -8.07
CA ALA A 319 -1.63 25.06 -7.14
C ALA A 319 -1.18 24.80 -5.69
N ILE A 320 -1.11 23.54 -5.27
CA ILE A 320 -0.69 23.16 -3.91
C ILE A 320 0.79 23.41 -3.67
N GLU A 321 1.66 23.09 -4.64
CA GLU A 321 3.11 23.23 -4.51
C GLU A 321 3.59 24.69 -4.61
N SER A 322 2.87 25.55 -5.35
CA SER A 322 3.21 26.98 -5.47
C SER A 322 2.69 27.84 -4.32
N THR A 323 1.73 27.34 -3.54
CA THR A 323 1.16 28.07 -2.39
C THR A 323 2.11 28.01 -1.20
N PRO A 324 2.50 29.15 -0.59
CA PRO A 324 3.37 29.16 0.57
C PRO A 324 2.59 28.86 1.86
N TRP A 325 2.75 27.65 2.39
CA TRP A 325 2.15 27.24 3.67
C TRP A 325 3.09 27.59 4.84
N ARG A 326 2.72 28.56 5.67
CA ARG A 326 3.57 29.07 6.76
C ARG A 326 2.84 29.10 8.10
N GLU A 327 1.59 29.52 8.10
CA GLU A 327 0.79 29.73 9.29
C GLU A 327 -0.52 28.93 9.22
N PRO A 328 -1.16 28.61 10.37
CA PRO A 328 -2.41 27.85 10.41
C PRO A 328 -3.53 28.43 9.54
N GLU A 329 -3.59 29.76 9.41
CA GLU A 329 -4.62 30.46 8.65
C GLU A 329 -4.48 30.26 7.13
N ASP A 330 -3.28 29.94 6.63
CA ASP A 330 -3.04 29.69 5.20
C ASP A 330 -3.89 28.52 4.69
N ALA A 331 -4.23 27.58 5.57
CA ALA A 331 -5.15 26.49 5.28
C ALA A 331 -6.48 26.93 4.66
N LEU A 332 -6.96 28.15 4.93
CA LEU A 332 -8.22 28.67 4.39
C LEU A 332 -8.15 28.98 2.89
N CYS A 333 -6.93 29.16 2.34
CA CYS A 333 -6.71 29.39 0.91
C CYS A 333 -7.17 28.21 0.04
N PHE A 334 -7.45 27.03 0.62
CA PHE A 334 -7.99 25.88 -0.12
C PHE A 334 -9.23 26.22 -0.96
N GLN A 335 -10.04 27.21 -0.52
CA GLN A 335 -11.21 27.69 -1.24
C GLN A 335 -10.86 28.46 -2.51
N ASP A 336 -9.73 29.17 -2.50
CA ASP A 336 -9.34 30.10 -3.57
C ASP A 336 -8.43 29.46 -4.62
N ILE A 337 -7.63 28.46 -4.22
CA ILE A 337 -6.64 27.82 -5.10
C ILE A 337 -7.18 26.60 -5.86
N GLY A 338 -8.36 26.10 -5.48
CA GLY A 338 -9.00 24.97 -6.15
C GLY A 338 -9.93 25.41 -7.27
N GLN A 339 -10.24 24.47 -8.16
CA GLN A 339 -11.23 24.60 -9.23
C GLN A 339 -12.57 24.04 -8.76
N ASP A 340 -13.66 24.75 -9.08
CA ASP A 340 -15.04 24.37 -8.75
C ASP A 340 -15.27 24.02 -7.26
N VAL A 341 -14.50 24.66 -6.37
CA VAL A 341 -14.58 24.41 -4.93
C VAL A 341 -15.92 24.90 -4.40
N THR A 342 -16.66 23.97 -3.81
CA THR A 342 -17.91 24.25 -3.11
C THR A 342 -17.71 23.92 -1.63
N CYS A 343 -18.09 24.85 -0.74
CA CYS A 343 -17.99 24.68 0.71
C CYS A 343 -19.31 25.10 1.37
N SER A 344 -19.78 24.31 2.33
CA SER A 344 -21.00 24.62 3.09
C SER A 344 -20.84 25.86 3.96
N VAL A 345 -19.61 26.17 4.39
CA VAL A 345 -19.34 27.36 5.20
C VAL A 345 -19.09 28.51 4.23
N THR A 346 -20.05 29.43 4.15
CA THR A 346 -20.00 30.58 3.23
C THR A 346 -19.90 31.88 4.00
N THR A 347 -19.32 32.88 3.36
CA THR A 347 -19.34 34.25 3.90
C THR A 347 -20.68 34.89 3.55
N THR A 348 -21.44 35.29 4.56
CA THR A 348 -22.70 36.02 4.39
C THR A 348 -22.44 37.41 3.77
N ALA A 349 -23.48 38.02 3.21
CA ALA A 349 -23.41 39.39 2.67
C ALA A 349 -22.87 40.46 3.66
N SER A 350 -22.92 40.15 4.96
CA SER A 350 -22.36 40.99 6.03
C SER A 350 -20.86 40.80 6.32
N GLY A 351 -20.17 39.95 5.56
CA GLY A 351 -18.73 39.64 5.76
C GLY A 351 -18.47 38.65 6.91
N TYR A 352 -19.51 37.98 7.40
CA TYR A 352 -19.44 37.04 8.51
C TYR A 352 -19.66 35.60 8.05
N LEU A 353 -18.94 34.64 8.64
CA LEU A 353 -19.11 33.21 8.34
C LEU A 353 -20.51 32.73 8.72
N SER A 354 -21.11 31.88 7.88
CA SER A 354 -22.35 31.20 8.20
C SER A 354 -22.16 30.33 9.45
N SER A 355 -23.14 30.39 10.35
CA SER A 355 -23.14 29.53 11.56
C SER A 355 -23.88 28.21 11.35
N ALA A 356 -24.63 28.08 10.26
CA ALA A 356 -25.31 26.86 9.86
C ALA A 356 -24.50 26.12 8.79
N ILE A 357 -24.22 24.84 9.05
CA ILE A 357 -23.58 23.92 8.11
C ILE A 357 -24.69 23.04 7.52
N LYS A 358 -24.81 23.04 6.19
CA LYS A 358 -25.82 22.31 5.44
C LYS A 358 -25.14 21.31 4.50
N PRO A 359 -25.75 20.16 4.20
CA PRO A 359 -25.23 19.27 3.17
C PRO A 359 -25.18 20.01 1.84
N LEU A 360 -24.09 19.78 1.10
CA LEU A 360 -23.98 20.21 -0.29
C LEU A 360 -24.84 19.33 -1.20
N ASP A 361 -25.31 19.92 -2.29
CA ASP A 361 -26.02 19.20 -3.35
C ASP A 361 -25.03 18.40 -4.19
N THR A 362 -25.06 17.08 -4.02
CA THR A 362 -24.19 16.11 -4.73
C THR A 362 -24.74 15.64 -6.07
N SER A 363 -25.94 16.07 -6.47
CA SER A 363 -26.53 15.68 -7.76
C SER A 363 -25.68 16.09 -8.98
N ARG A 364 -24.81 17.10 -8.79
CA ARG A 364 -23.90 17.61 -9.80
C ARG A 364 -22.61 16.80 -9.97
N VAL A 365 -22.34 15.85 -9.07
CA VAL A 365 -21.13 15.01 -9.08
C VAL A 365 -21.55 13.54 -8.99
N PRO A 366 -21.80 12.86 -10.13
CA PRO A 366 -22.12 11.44 -10.17
C PRO A 366 -21.02 10.65 -9.43
N GLY A 367 -21.41 9.76 -8.50
CA GLY A 367 -20.49 8.98 -7.67
C GLY A 367 -20.46 9.40 -6.19
N LEU A 368 -20.50 10.70 -5.87
CA LEU A 368 -20.60 11.14 -4.47
C LEU A 368 -21.95 10.75 -3.84
N GLN A 369 -23.03 10.85 -4.62
CA GLN A 369 -24.35 10.41 -4.16
C GLN A 369 -24.37 8.91 -3.84
N VAL A 370 -23.73 8.09 -4.69
CA VAL A 370 -23.65 6.64 -4.50
C VAL A 370 -22.92 6.29 -3.20
N LEU A 371 -21.84 7.01 -2.87
CA LEU A 371 -21.13 6.85 -1.60
C LEU A 371 -21.98 7.22 -0.38
N LEU A 372 -22.83 8.25 -0.48
CA LEU A 372 -23.78 8.58 0.59
C LEU A 372 -24.89 7.55 0.72
N ASP A 373 -25.43 7.05 -0.40
CA ASP A 373 -26.50 6.07 -0.41
C ASP A 373 -26.04 4.74 0.21
N HIS A 374 -24.78 4.34 -0.02
CA HIS A 374 -24.15 3.20 0.65
C HIS A 374 -23.77 3.45 2.12
N ALA A 375 -23.63 4.71 2.54
CA ALA A 375 -23.33 5.08 3.93
C ALA A 375 -24.59 5.34 4.79
N GLN A 376 -25.77 5.46 4.16
CA GLN A 376 -27.05 5.65 4.83
C GLN A 376 -27.76 4.30 5.06
N ASP A 377 -27.36 3.56 6.09
CA ASP A 377 -28.14 2.40 6.51
C ASP A 377 -29.40 2.79 7.30
N GLU A 378 -30.48 2.07 7.01
CA GLU A 378 -31.82 2.26 7.56
C GLU A 378 -31.87 2.16 9.10
N PRO A 379 -32.71 2.98 9.77
CA PRO A 379 -32.88 2.91 11.22
C PRO A 379 -33.64 1.63 11.61
N GLY A 380 -32.94 0.51 11.85
CA GLY A 380 -33.55 -0.66 12.47
C GLY A 380 -32.93 -2.04 12.23
N ALA A 381 -31.97 -2.21 11.30
CA ALA A 381 -31.29 -3.50 11.11
C ALA A 381 -29.96 -3.52 11.88
N GLY A 382 -29.70 -4.59 12.62
CA GLY A 382 -28.48 -4.73 13.40
C GLY A 382 -27.22 -4.87 12.53
N GLU A 383 -26.40 -3.82 12.57
CA GLU A 383 -25.01 -3.63 12.05
C GLU A 383 -24.81 -3.65 10.52
N PRO A 384 -24.03 -2.68 9.97
CA PRO A 384 -22.85 -2.03 10.54
C PRO A 384 -23.09 -0.63 11.13
N SER A 385 -22.33 -0.30 12.18
CA SER A 385 -22.30 0.98 12.88
C SER A 385 -21.48 2.03 12.12
N LEU A 386 -21.64 3.32 12.41
CA LEU A 386 -20.68 4.37 12.01
C LEU A 386 -19.25 4.11 12.51
N ALA A 387 -19.10 3.31 13.56
CA ALA A 387 -17.81 2.76 13.97
C ALA A 387 -17.20 1.90 12.86
N ASP A 388 -18.00 1.22 12.04
CA ASP A 388 -17.56 0.42 10.91
C ASP A 388 -17.13 1.29 9.74
N ILE A 389 -17.63 2.51 9.55
CA ILE A 389 -17.09 3.45 8.55
C ILE A 389 -15.81 4.12 9.08
N ASP A 390 -15.75 4.51 10.35
CA ASP A 390 -14.49 4.97 10.98
C ASP A 390 -13.45 3.85 11.05
N VAL A 391 -13.87 2.58 11.12
CA VAL A 391 -13.03 1.39 10.96
C VAL A 391 -12.80 1.06 9.48
N THR A 392 -13.67 1.36 8.53
CA THR A 392 -13.40 1.06 7.10
C THR A 392 -12.50 2.13 6.48
N LEU A 393 -12.63 3.39 6.93
CA LEU A 393 -11.76 4.50 6.56
C LEU A 393 -10.49 4.56 7.45
N GLY A 394 -10.54 4.04 8.68
CA GLY A 394 -9.41 4.04 9.63
C GLY A 394 -8.70 2.69 9.78
N ALA A 395 -9.34 1.57 9.47
CA ALA A 395 -8.67 0.31 9.22
C ALA A 395 -8.26 0.29 7.76
N GLY A 396 -7.03 0.76 7.52
CA GLY A 396 -6.24 0.09 6.50
C GLY A 396 -6.36 -1.42 6.75
N THR A 397 -6.63 -2.18 5.69
CA THR A 397 -6.66 -3.66 5.61
C THR A 397 -6.86 -4.35 6.97
N PRO A 398 -7.99 -5.04 7.24
CA PRO A 398 -8.15 -5.80 8.50
C PRO A 398 -6.87 -6.59 8.75
N PRO A 399 -6.39 -6.77 10.00
CA PRO A 399 -5.13 -7.45 10.29
C PRO A 399 -5.21 -8.90 9.81
N GLY A 400 -5.10 -9.08 8.50
CA GLY A 400 -5.09 -10.31 7.77
C GLY A 400 -3.84 -10.99 8.24
N ASP A 401 -4.09 -12.13 8.86
CA ASP A 401 -3.13 -13.09 9.37
C ASP A 401 -1.75 -12.51 9.70
N ARG A 402 -1.53 -12.24 10.99
CA ARG A 402 -0.20 -11.97 11.56
C ARG A 402 0.70 -13.21 11.39
N THR A 403 1.03 -13.52 10.16
CA THR A 403 2.08 -14.46 9.83
C THR A 403 3.38 -13.76 10.19
N PRO A 404 4.22 -14.32 11.08
CA PRO A 404 5.50 -13.71 11.39
C PRO A 404 6.26 -13.48 10.09
N LEU A 405 6.66 -12.23 9.89
CA LEU A 405 7.38 -11.76 8.71
C LEU A 405 8.61 -12.64 8.49
N THR A 406 8.56 -13.41 7.41
CA THR A 406 9.65 -14.32 7.08
C THR A 406 10.72 -13.49 6.38
N ASP A 407 11.92 -13.44 6.95
CA ASP A 407 13.07 -12.81 6.30
C ASP A 407 13.28 -13.47 4.92
N PRO A 408 13.17 -12.72 3.80
CA PRO A 408 13.30 -13.27 2.44
C PRO A 408 14.72 -13.82 2.22
N TYR A 409 15.70 -13.28 2.95
CA TYR A 409 17.08 -13.74 2.95
C TYR A 409 17.38 -14.73 4.09
N ARG A 410 16.36 -15.36 4.70
CA ARG A 410 16.57 -16.40 5.71
C ARG A 410 17.55 -17.44 5.18
N ILE A 411 18.71 -17.51 5.80
CA ILE A 411 19.78 -18.44 5.41
C ILE A 411 19.33 -19.86 5.74
N LYS A 412 19.39 -20.75 4.76
CA LYS A 412 19.07 -22.18 4.95
C LYS A 412 20.27 -22.89 5.58
N PRO A 413 20.12 -23.55 6.75
CA PRO A 413 21.20 -24.31 7.39
C PRO A 413 21.73 -25.46 6.52
N PHE A 414 22.97 -25.89 6.78
CA PHE A 414 23.63 -26.95 6.01
C PHE A 414 22.87 -28.29 6.03
N VAL A 415 22.19 -28.60 7.13
CA VAL A 415 21.34 -29.80 7.25
C VAL A 415 20.20 -29.80 6.24
N GLU A 416 19.47 -28.69 6.12
CA GLU A 416 18.34 -28.54 5.20
C GLU A 416 18.79 -28.61 3.73
N TRP A 417 19.97 -28.05 3.43
CA TRP A 417 20.59 -28.16 2.10
C TRP A 417 20.97 -29.61 1.76
N LYS A 418 21.49 -30.35 2.75
CA LYS A 418 21.94 -31.73 2.55
C LYS A 418 20.78 -32.71 2.40
N GLU A 419 19.70 -32.52 3.14
CA GLU A 419 18.46 -33.28 3.02
C GLU A 419 17.84 -33.11 1.63
N HIS A 420 17.76 -31.87 1.13
CA HIS A 420 17.32 -31.61 -0.25
C HIS A 420 18.22 -32.27 -1.30
N ARG A 421 19.54 -32.33 -1.07
CA ARG A 421 20.50 -32.97 -1.99
C ARG A 421 20.46 -34.49 -1.96
N ALA A 422 20.10 -35.09 -0.82
CA ALA A 422 20.02 -36.56 -0.65
C ALA A 422 18.77 -37.17 -1.28
N ALA A 423 17.70 -36.39 -1.44
CA ALA A 423 16.43 -36.80 -2.04
C ALA A 423 16.43 -36.86 -3.59
N GLY A 424 17.59 -37.10 -4.24
CA GLY A 424 17.87 -36.78 -5.65
C GLY A 424 16.83 -37.21 -6.71
N PRO A 425 16.85 -36.54 -7.88
CA PRO A 425 18.00 -36.65 -8.80
C PRO A 425 18.81 -35.33 -8.96
N PRO A 426 19.95 -35.28 -9.70
CA PRO A 426 21.09 -34.36 -9.49
C PRO A 426 20.80 -32.89 -9.84
N PRO A 427 21.68 -31.93 -9.45
CA PRO A 427 21.47 -30.52 -9.72
C PRO A 427 21.58 -30.24 -11.22
N ALA A 428 20.54 -29.64 -11.80
CA ALA A 428 20.76 -28.78 -12.94
C ALA A 428 21.66 -27.61 -12.46
N PRO A 429 22.68 -27.21 -13.25
CA PRO A 429 23.42 -25.98 -12.98
C PRO A 429 22.43 -24.82 -12.94
N ALA A 430 22.77 -23.77 -12.18
CA ALA A 430 22.08 -22.47 -12.09
C ALA A 430 20.89 -22.38 -13.02
N THR A 431 19.65 -22.48 -12.53
CA THR A 431 18.44 -22.50 -13.38
C THR A 431 18.61 -21.43 -14.46
N PRO A 432 18.97 -21.82 -15.70
CA PRO A 432 18.77 -20.91 -16.81
C PRO A 432 17.25 -20.70 -16.86
N PRO A 433 16.74 -19.58 -17.42
CA PRO A 433 15.29 -19.39 -17.57
C PRO A 433 14.67 -20.73 -17.97
N VAL A 434 13.71 -21.23 -17.19
CA VAL A 434 13.07 -22.54 -17.44
C VAL A 434 12.77 -22.53 -18.92
N LEU A 435 13.50 -23.33 -19.71
CA LEU A 435 13.35 -23.24 -21.14
C LEU A 435 11.91 -23.63 -21.40
N PRO A 436 11.10 -22.70 -21.94
CA PRO A 436 9.69 -22.92 -22.04
C PRO A 436 9.46 -24.20 -22.84
N THR A 437 8.52 -25.02 -22.40
CA THR A 437 8.16 -26.25 -23.10
C THR A 437 7.70 -25.85 -24.49
N SER A 438 8.53 -26.16 -25.49
CA SER A 438 8.24 -25.80 -26.87
C SER A 438 7.09 -26.66 -27.40
N LEU A 439 6.06 -26.00 -27.90
CA LEU A 439 4.89 -26.61 -28.50
C LEU A 439 5.06 -26.68 -30.02
N ILE A 440 4.59 -27.77 -30.61
CA ILE A 440 4.43 -27.87 -32.07
C ILE A 440 3.00 -27.49 -32.50
N PRO A 441 2.78 -27.05 -33.76
CA PRO A 441 1.44 -26.73 -34.24
C PRO A 441 0.46 -27.88 -34.00
N GLY A 442 -0.70 -27.57 -33.41
CA GLY A 442 -1.74 -28.52 -33.06
C GLY A 442 -1.55 -29.26 -31.73
N GLN A 443 -0.37 -29.16 -31.08
CA GLN A 443 -0.10 -29.84 -29.82
C GLN A 443 -1.02 -29.33 -28.72
N THR A 444 -1.57 -30.26 -27.94
CA THR A 444 -2.44 -30.00 -26.79
C THR A 444 -1.81 -30.59 -25.54
N LEU A 445 -1.86 -29.86 -24.43
CA LEU A 445 -1.47 -30.34 -23.11
C LEU A 445 -2.49 -29.93 -22.05
N VAL A 446 -2.58 -30.71 -20.99
CA VAL A 446 -3.34 -30.35 -19.79
C VAL A 446 -2.48 -29.40 -18.96
N LEU A 447 -3.04 -28.23 -18.63
CA LEU A 447 -2.39 -27.28 -17.74
C LEU A 447 -2.45 -27.80 -16.31
N PRO A 448 -1.35 -27.69 -15.55
CA PRO A 448 -1.38 -28.03 -14.13
C PRO A 448 -2.33 -27.05 -13.41
N GLU A 449 -2.95 -27.49 -12.30
CA GLU A 449 -4.01 -26.72 -11.62
C GLU A 449 -3.52 -25.36 -11.10
N ASP A 450 -2.25 -25.27 -10.73
CA ASP A 450 -1.59 -24.05 -10.28
C ASP A 450 -1.50 -22.99 -11.40
N ALA A 451 -1.46 -23.40 -12.66
CA ALA A 451 -1.53 -22.50 -13.82
C ALA A 451 -2.89 -21.82 -13.98
N TRP A 452 -3.92 -22.26 -13.27
CA TRP A 452 -5.22 -21.61 -13.36
C TRP A 452 -5.29 -20.32 -12.56
N GLN A 453 -4.36 -20.12 -11.63
CA GLN A 453 -4.30 -18.93 -10.78
C GLN A 453 -3.78 -17.71 -11.51
N GLY A 454 -3.00 -17.89 -12.59
CA GLY A 454 -2.47 -16.78 -13.37
C GLY A 454 -1.50 -17.24 -14.44
N LEU A 455 -1.77 -16.82 -15.67
CA LEU A 455 -0.91 -16.97 -16.83
C LEU A 455 -0.49 -15.59 -17.32
N HIS A 456 0.80 -15.42 -17.55
CA HIS A 456 1.37 -14.28 -18.28
C HIS A 456 1.61 -14.70 -19.72
N VAL A 457 0.94 -14.04 -20.65
CA VAL A 457 1.09 -14.23 -22.08
C VAL A 457 1.98 -13.13 -22.62
N ALA A 458 3.02 -13.48 -23.38
CA ALA A 458 3.87 -12.54 -24.09
C ALA A 458 4.01 -12.98 -25.55
N PHE A 459 3.75 -12.08 -26.48
CA PHE A 459 3.98 -12.31 -27.90
C PHE A 459 5.09 -11.37 -28.38
N SER A 460 6.26 -11.94 -28.66
CA SER A 460 7.44 -11.22 -29.15
C SER A 460 7.49 -11.26 -30.67
N PHE A 461 7.87 -10.15 -31.30
CA PHE A 461 7.99 -10.03 -32.75
C PHE A 461 8.88 -8.84 -33.17
N ALA A 462 9.26 -8.79 -34.44
CA ALA A 462 9.99 -7.69 -35.07
C ALA A 462 9.68 -7.62 -36.57
N GLY A 463 10.15 -6.60 -37.27
CA GLY A 463 10.05 -6.47 -38.73
C GLY A 463 8.74 -5.85 -39.23
N ALA A 464 7.61 -6.22 -38.64
CA ALA A 464 6.31 -5.59 -38.83
C ALA A 464 5.62 -5.38 -37.47
N ASP A 465 4.54 -4.60 -37.44
CA ASP A 465 3.78 -4.37 -36.20
C ASP A 465 2.56 -5.29 -36.13
N ALA A 466 2.27 -5.78 -34.92
CA ALA A 466 1.12 -6.62 -34.63
C ALA A 466 0.54 -6.31 -33.25
N ASP A 467 -0.76 -6.46 -33.09
CA ASP A 467 -1.46 -6.27 -31.81
C ASP A 467 -1.96 -7.61 -31.28
N LEU A 468 -1.90 -7.77 -29.95
CA LEU A 468 -2.43 -8.94 -29.24
C LEU A 468 -3.91 -8.73 -28.90
N THR A 469 -4.69 -9.80 -29.02
CA THR A 469 -6.14 -9.78 -28.82
C THR A 469 -6.59 -11.10 -28.18
N LEU A 470 -7.56 -11.03 -27.27
CA LEU A 470 -8.14 -12.20 -26.62
C LEU A 470 -9.64 -12.29 -26.92
N PHE A 471 -10.11 -13.49 -27.26
CA PHE A 471 -11.55 -13.78 -27.40
C PHE A 471 -11.97 -14.78 -26.33
N LEU A 472 -12.79 -14.35 -25.38
CA LEU A 472 -13.39 -15.20 -24.35
C LEU A 472 -14.71 -15.72 -24.89
N THR A 473 -14.86 -17.04 -25.01
CA THR A 473 -16.00 -17.64 -25.71
C THR A 473 -16.70 -18.72 -24.93
N GLY A 474 -17.99 -18.86 -25.21
CA GLY A 474 -18.86 -19.92 -24.70
C GLY A 474 -18.64 -21.27 -25.38
N GLU A 475 -19.56 -22.21 -25.12
CA GLU A 475 -19.51 -23.55 -25.74
C GLU A 475 -19.62 -23.50 -27.26
N ASP A 476 -20.42 -22.57 -27.77
CA ASP A 476 -20.66 -22.31 -29.19
C ASP A 476 -19.45 -21.69 -29.92
N GLY A 477 -18.40 -21.33 -29.17
CA GLY A 477 -17.21 -20.69 -29.72
C GLY A 477 -17.41 -19.23 -30.10
N ARG A 478 -18.44 -18.57 -29.57
CA ARG A 478 -18.71 -17.15 -29.80
C ARG A 478 -18.52 -16.33 -28.53
N VAL A 479 -18.16 -15.08 -28.73
CA VAL A 479 -18.12 -14.02 -27.72
C VAL A 479 -19.56 -13.74 -27.28
N ALA A 480 -19.82 -13.76 -25.97
CA ALA A 480 -21.18 -13.64 -25.45
C ALA A 480 -21.60 -12.17 -25.19
N ALA A 481 -20.62 -11.29 -24.95
CA ALA A 481 -20.78 -9.87 -24.71
C ALA A 481 -19.57 -9.12 -25.28
N ASP A 482 -19.71 -7.86 -25.66
CA ASP A 482 -18.62 -7.06 -26.23
C ASP A 482 -17.37 -7.04 -25.32
N GLU A 483 -17.58 -7.03 -24.00
CA GLU A 483 -16.57 -7.12 -22.94
C GLU A 483 -15.68 -8.37 -23.00
N ASP A 484 -16.14 -9.45 -23.62
CA ASP A 484 -15.39 -10.70 -23.79
C ASP A 484 -14.44 -10.67 -25.01
N PHE A 485 -14.45 -9.59 -25.78
CA PHE A 485 -13.48 -9.27 -26.82
C PHE A 485 -12.45 -8.27 -26.28
N VAL A 486 -11.26 -8.74 -25.92
CA VAL A 486 -10.22 -7.93 -25.28
C VAL A 486 -9.17 -7.52 -26.31
N PHE A 487 -9.03 -6.22 -26.57
CA PHE A 487 -8.12 -5.63 -27.54
C PHE A 487 -7.65 -4.25 -27.05
N TYR A 488 -6.81 -3.54 -27.80
CA TYR A 488 -6.15 -2.31 -27.30
C TYR A 488 -7.13 -1.20 -26.83
N ASN A 489 -8.31 -1.04 -27.44
CA ASN A 489 -9.33 -0.09 -26.98
C ASN A 489 -10.23 -0.62 -25.85
N GLN A 490 -10.16 -1.92 -25.57
CA GLN A 490 -10.89 -2.57 -24.49
C GLN A 490 -9.96 -3.58 -23.80
N PRO A 491 -9.00 -3.09 -22.98
CA PRO A 491 -7.85 -3.87 -22.56
C PRO A 491 -8.16 -4.86 -21.42
N PHE A 492 -9.40 -4.97 -20.95
CA PHE A 492 -9.78 -5.95 -19.92
C PHE A 492 -11.18 -6.52 -20.19
N SER A 493 -11.39 -7.77 -19.76
CA SER A 493 -12.73 -8.40 -19.69
C SER A 493 -13.54 -7.82 -18.53
N ALA A 494 -14.88 -7.91 -18.56
CA ALA A 494 -15.80 -7.38 -17.53
C ALA A 494 -15.38 -7.62 -16.07
N ASP A 495 -14.88 -8.82 -15.76
CA ASP A 495 -14.48 -9.22 -14.40
C ASP A 495 -12.96 -9.11 -14.13
N GLY A 496 -12.20 -8.51 -15.06
CA GLY A 496 -10.74 -8.36 -14.97
C GLY A 496 -9.93 -9.65 -15.12
N ALA A 497 -10.58 -10.81 -15.29
CA ALA A 497 -9.93 -12.12 -15.38
C ALA A 497 -9.02 -12.30 -16.60
N ALA A 498 -9.20 -11.51 -17.66
CA ALA A 498 -8.26 -11.39 -18.77
C ALA A 498 -7.96 -9.90 -19.04
N ARG A 499 -6.67 -9.53 -19.13
CA ARG A 499 -6.24 -8.13 -19.33
C ARG A 499 -5.02 -8.05 -20.25
N LEU A 500 -5.01 -7.11 -21.20
CA LEU A 500 -3.84 -6.72 -21.95
C LEU A 500 -2.99 -5.74 -21.11
N LEU A 501 -1.69 -5.95 -21.10
CA LEU A 501 -0.70 -5.09 -20.41
C LEU A 501 -0.01 -4.11 -21.36
N GLY A 502 -0.29 -4.23 -22.66
CA GLY A 502 0.18 -3.32 -23.72
C GLY A 502 1.53 -3.69 -24.33
N LYS A 503 1.85 -2.98 -25.41
CA LYS A 503 3.04 -3.18 -26.25
C LYS A 503 4.26 -2.47 -25.66
N GLN A 504 5.36 -3.21 -25.50
CA GLN A 504 6.65 -2.67 -25.05
C GLN A 504 7.76 -3.02 -26.04
N ARG A 505 8.82 -2.19 -26.11
CA ARG A 505 10.02 -2.52 -26.89
C ARG A 505 11.10 -3.12 -26.00
N GLU A 506 11.64 -4.25 -26.42
CA GLU A 506 12.72 -4.97 -25.74
C GLU A 506 13.86 -5.26 -26.71
N GLY A 507 14.86 -4.38 -26.70
CA GLY A 507 15.96 -4.44 -27.66
C GLY A 507 15.44 -4.30 -29.10
N PRO A 508 15.73 -5.26 -30.01
CA PRO A 508 15.25 -5.21 -31.39
C PRO A 508 13.81 -5.69 -31.57
N TYR A 509 13.16 -6.20 -30.52
CA TYR A 509 11.82 -6.80 -30.58
C TYR A 509 10.76 -5.87 -29.97
N ALA A 510 9.53 -5.97 -30.46
CA ALA A 510 8.33 -5.53 -29.77
C ALA A 510 7.71 -6.75 -29.06
N VAL A 511 7.13 -6.52 -27.89
CA VAL A 511 6.49 -7.54 -27.07
C VAL A 511 5.12 -7.04 -26.63
N GLU A 512 4.07 -7.77 -27.01
CA GLU A 512 2.70 -7.56 -26.52
C GLU A 512 2.41 -8.51 -25.37
N ARG A 513 1.72 -8.03 -24.33
CA ARG A 513 1.51 -8.80 -23.09
C ARG A 513 0.07 -8.87 -22.65
N ALA A 514 -0.29 -9.97 -21.98
CA ALA A 514 -1.58 -10.14 -21.32
C ALA A 514 -1.47 -10.99 -20.04
N THR A 515 -2.43 -10.83 -19.13
CA THR A 515 -2.66 -11.71 -17.98
C THR A 515 -3.99 -12.43 -18.13
N ILE A 516 -4.03 -13.72 -17.76
CA ILE A 516 -5.25 -14.54 -17.78
C ILE A 516 -5.34 -15.36 -16.49
N HIS A 517 -6.39 -15.13 -15.70
CA HIS A 517 -6.71 -15.85 -14.47
C HIS A 517 -7.83 -16.87 -14.73
N LEU A 518 -7.47 -18.08 -15.17
CA LEU A 518 -8.44 -19.10 -15.59
C LEU A 518 -9.44 -19.51 -14.49
N ALA A 519 -9.02 -19.46 -13.23
CA ALA A 519 -9.87 -19.76 -12.07
C ALA A 519 -10.91 -18.67 -11.79
N ALA A 520 -10.65 -17.43 -12.22
CA ALA A 520 -11.55 -16.29 -12.07
C ALA A 520 -12.49 -16.09 -13.26
N LEU A 521 -12.27 -16.82 -14.38
CA LEU A 521 -13.15 -16.74 -15.54
C LEU A 521 -14.56 -17.24 -15.19
N PRO A 522 -15.62 -16.51 -15.57
CA PRO A 522 -17.00 -16.95 -15.43
C PRO A 522 -17.21 -18.36 -15.98
N GLU A 523 -18.11 -19.13 -15.37
CA GLU A 523 -18.37 -20.51 -15.79
C GLU A 523 -18.83 -20.61 -17.26
N ARG A 524 -19.53 -19.56 -17.74
CA ARG A 524 -19.93 -19.41 -19.15
C ARG A 524 -18.74 -19.39 -20.12
N VAL A 525 -17.55 -18.95 -19.69
CA VAL A 525 -16.35 -18.91 -20.52
C VAL A 525 -15.73 -20.30 -20.56
N ARG A 526 -15.79 -20.90 -21.75
CA ARG A 526 -15.27 -22.24 -22.01
C ARG A 526 -13.93 -22.22 -22.72
N ARG A 527 -13.64 -21.18 -23.50
CA ARG A 527 -12.38 -21.03 -24.24
C ARG A 527 -11.88 -19.60 -24.22
N VAL A 528 -10.57 -19.42 -24.24
CA VAL A 528 -9.89 -18.15 -24.47
C VAL A 528 -8.95 -18.33 -25.65
N ALA A 529 -9.24 -17.65 -26.77
CA ALA A 529 -8.36 -17.63 -27.93
C ALA A 529 -7.37 -16.48 -27.80
N ILE A 530 -6.07 -16.78 -27.95
CA ILE A 530 -4.97 -15.82 -27.95
C ILE A 530 -4.60 -15.57 -29.40
N ALA A 531 -4.90 -14.37 -29.89
CA ALA A 531 -4.73 -14.01 -31.28
C ALA A 531 -3.84 -12.78 -31.46
N ILE A 532 -3.24 -12.70 -32.63
CA ILE A 532 -2.55 -11.51 -33.11
C ILE A 532 -3.23 -10.99 -34.37
N ASN A 533 -3.18 -9.68 -34.58
CA ASN A 533 -3.61 -9.05 -35.82
C ASN A 533 -2.49 -8.13 -36.34
N MET A 534 -2.41 -7.99 -37.67
CA MET A 534 -1.47 -7.08 -38.31
C MET A 534 -2.10 -5.69 -38.47
N ASP A 535 -1.30 -4.64 -38.36
CA ASP A 535 -1.74 -3.28 -38.66
C ASP A 535 -2.16 -3.15 -40.14
N VAL A 536 -3.45 -2.89 -40.36
CA VAL A 536 -4.10 -2.81 -41.67
C VAL A 536 -3.53 -1.67 -42.52
N ASP A 537 -3.11 -0.57 -41.89
CA ASP A 537 -2.63 0.64 -42.58
C ASP A 537 -1.25 0.44 -43.24
N THR A 538 -0.48 -0.54 -42.76
CA THR A 538 0.86 -0.84 -43.29
C THR A 538 0.85 -1.71 -44.55
N GLY A 539 -0.25 -2.42 -44.82
CA GLY A 539 -0.33 -3.43 -45.88
C GLY A 539 0.56 -4.66 -45.67
N LEU A 540 1.19 -4.80 -44.51
CA LEU A 540 2.06 -5.92 -44.14
C LEU A 540 1.23 -7.12 -43.66
N ASN A 541 1.85 -8.30 -43.61
CA ASN A 541 1.21 -9.58 -43.28
C ASN A 541 2.01 -10.35 -42.22
N CYS A 542 1.47 -11.45 -41.70
CA CYS A 542 2.16 -12.28 -40.71
C CYS A 542 3.47 -12.89 -41.25
N GLY A 543 3.65 -12.97 -42.57
CA GLY A 543 4.93 -13.33 -43.21
C GLY A 543 6.02 -12.27 -43.05
N SER A 544 5.64 -11.02 -42.72
CA SER A 544 6.56 -9.90 -42.45
C SER A 544 7.03 -9.86 -40.99
N LEU A 545 6.41 -10.64 -40.10
CA LEU A 545 6.86 -10.79 -38.73
C LEU A 545 8.11 -11.67 -38.68
N THR A 546 9.20 -11.07 -38.22
CA THR A 546 10.43 -11.77 -37.83
C THR A 546 10.38 -12.04 -36.34
N HIS A 547 10.92 -13.17 -35.88
CA HIS A 547 10.94 -13.54 -34.46
C HIS A 547 9.54 -13.65 -33.79
N ALA A 548 8.49 -13.97 -34.54
CA ALA A 548 7.15 -14.22 -33.98
C ALA A 548 7.18 -15.41 -33.00
N ALA A 549 7.03 -15.16 -31.71
CA ALA A 549 7.08 -16.17 -30.66
C ALA A 549 6.06 -15.87 -29.56
N LEU A 550 5.20 -16.84 -29.26
CA LEU A 550 4.31 -16.83 -28.11
C LEU A 550 5.02 -17.49 -26.92
N HIS A 551 5.00 -16.82 -25.78
CA HIS A 551 5.41 -17.32 -24.48
C HIS A 551 4.23 -17.24 -23.52
N ILE A 552 4.01 -18.31 -22.76
CA ILE A 552 3.01 -18.38 -21.69
C ILE A 552 3.72 -18.86 -20.43
N ASP A 553 3.81 -17.99 -19.44
CA ASP A 553 4.44 -18.27 -18.15
C ASP A 553 3.36 -18.38 -17.07
N CYS A 554 3.42 -19.46 -16.30
CA CYS A 554 2.65 -19.63 -15.09
C CYS A 554 3.34 -18.93 -13.91
N VAL A 555 2.57 -18.28 -13.05
CA VAL A 555 3.07 -17.68 -11.79
C VAL A 555 3.81 -18.66 -10.88
N THR A 556 3.58 -19.97 -11.03
CA THR A 556 4.25 -21.03 -10.26
C THR A 556 5.48 -21.63 -10.93
N GLY A 557 5.85 -21.15 -12.13
CA GLY A 557 7.13 -21.44 -12.79
C GLY A 557 7.09 -22.42 -13.96
N ALA A 558 5.93 -22.95 -14.35
CA ALA A 558 5.78 -23.65 -15.63
C ALA A 558 5.74 -22.64 -16.79
N ALA A 559 6.40 -22.96 -17.91
CA ALA A 559 6.42 -22.07 -19.08
C ALA A 559 6.24 -22.87 -20.37
N TRP A 560 5.56 -22.28 -21.35
CA TRP A 560 5.32 -22.85 -22.68
C TRP A 560 5.67 -21.82 -23.74
N ALA A 561 6.23 -22.29 -24.86
CA ALA A 561 6.54 -21.43 -25.98
C ALA A 561 6.06 -22.05 -27.28
N PHE A 562 5.54 -21.21 -28.17
CA PHE A 562 5.11 -21.62 -29.49
C PHE A 562 5.59 -20.61 -30.52
N GLN A 563 6.24 -21.10 -31.58
CA GLN A 563 6.63 -20.28 -32.71
C GLN A 563 5.71 -20.58 -33.89
N PRO A 564 4.75 -19.69 -34.22
CA PRO A 564 3.91 -19.88 -35.39
C PRO A 564 4.73 -19.82 -36.68
N SER A 565 4.29 -20.56 -37.71
CA SER A 565 4.89 -20.50 -39.03
C SER A 565 4.59 -19.17 -39.71
N ALA A 566 5.61 -18.53 -40.29
CA ALA A 566 5.43 -17.35 -41.12
C ALA A 566 4.60 -17.70 -42.37
N ASN A 567 3.55 -16.93 -42.64
CA ASN A 567 2.72 -17.09 -43.83
C ASN A 567 2.34 -15.71 -44.41
N PRO A 568 2.74 -15.39 -45.66
CA PRO A 568 2.47 -14.10 -46.28
C PRO A 568 0.98 -13.89 -46.67
N ASP A 569 0.17 -14.94 -46.66
CA ASP A 569 -1.25 -14.87 -47.03
C ASP A 569 -2.16 -14.56 -45.82
N ILE A 570 -1.58 -14.41 -44.62
CA ILE A 570 -2.31 -14.29 -43.36
C ILE A 570 -2.12 -12.87 -42.79
N ARG A 571 -3.21 -12.25 -42.35
CA ARG A 571 -3.24 -10.90 -41.73
C ARG A 571 -3.72 -10.89 -40.28
N ALA A 572 -4.29 -11.99 -39.79
CA ALA A 572 -4.57 -12.22 -38.38
C ALA A 572 -4.41 -13.71 -38.07
N MET A 573 -4.02 -14.06 -36.85
CA MET A 573 -3.71 -15.43 -36.47
C MET A 573 -4.10 -15.73 -35.03
N VAL A 574 -4.81 -16.84 -34.81
CA VAL A 574 -4.96 -17.45 -33.48
C VAL A 574 -3.72 -18.30 -33.22
N VAL A 575 -2.93 -17.85 -32.26
CA VAL A 575 -1.62 -18.44 -31.95
C VAL A 575 -1.78 -19.62 -31.00
N ALA A 576 -2.65 -19.49 -29.99
CA ALA A 576 -2.99 -20.57 -29.07
C ALA A 576 -4.41 -20.42 -28.51
N GLU A 577 -4.93 -21.50 -27.94
CA GLU A 577 -6.21 -21.54 -27.23
C GLU A 577 -6.07 -22.19 -25.87
N LEU A 578 -6.74 -21.60 -24.88
CA LEU A 578 -6.97 -22.17 -23.56
C LEU A 578 -8.42 -22.63 -23.49
N TYR A 579 -8.71 -23.87 -23.11
CA TYR A 579 -10.10 -24.34 -23.03
C TYR A 579 -10.37 -25.31 -21.89
N ARG A 580 -11.59 -25.26 -21.37
CA ARG A 580 -12.08 -26.19 -20.35
C ARG A 580 -12.31 -27.57 -20.96
N HIS A 581 -11.92 -28.59 -20.21
CA HIS A 581 -12.11 -30.00 -20.54
C HIS A 581 -12.37 -30.78 -19.23
N SER A 582 -12.78 -32.04 -19.33
CA SER A 582 -12.77 -32.95 -18.18
C SER A 582 -11.74 -34.06 -18.37
N VAL A 583 -10.89 -34.32 -17.38
CA VAL A 583 -9.92 -35.41 -17.37
C VAL A 583 -10.24 -36.28 -16.16
N ASP A 584 -10.53 -37.56 -16.40
CA ASP A 584 -10.90 -38.53 -15.36
C ASP A 584 -12.06 -38.07 -14.45
N GLY A 585 -13.00 -37.30 -15.00
CA GLY A 585 -14.16 -36.78 -14.29
C GLY A 585 -13.92 -35.50 -13.49
N LEU A 586 -12.69 -34.98 -13.47
CA LEU A 586 -12.35 -33.70 -12.85
C LEU A 586 -12.30 -32.59 -13.91
N PRO A 587 -12.65 -31.33 -13.56
CA PRO A 587 -12.45 -30.20 -14.46
C PRO A 587 -10.96 -29.99 -14.71
N ALA A 588 -10.59 -29.62 -15.93
CA ALA A 588 -9.23 -29.33 -16.32
C ALA A 588 -9.19 -28.23 -17.37
N TRP A 589 -8.13 -27.41 -17.38
CA TRP A 589 -7.83 -26.54 -18.52
C TRP A 589 -6.76 -27.17 -19.42
N LYS A 590 -6.93 -27.00 -20.73
CA LYS A 590 -5.95 -27.43 -21.73
C LYS A 590 -5.45 -26.24 -22.52
N LEU A 591 -4.15 -26.25 -22.82
CA LEU A 591 -3.51 -25.34 -23.76
C LEU A 591 -3.30 -26.06 -25.08
N ARG A 592 -3.69 -25.41 -26.19
CA ARG A 592 -3.47 -25.90 -27.55
C ARG A 592 -2.74 -24.84 -28.38
N ALA A 593 -1.59 -25.20 -28.93
CA ALA A 593 -0.92 -24.38 -29.93
C ALA A 593 -1.60 -24.57 -31.29
N LEU A 594 -1.86 -23.49 -32.03
CA LEU A 594 -2.56 -23.54 -33.31
C LEU A 594 -1.72 -22.96 -34.44
N GLY A 595 -1.58 -21.62 -34.49
CA GLY A 595 -1.05 -20.92 -35.65
C GLY A 595 -2.02 -20.90 -36.83
N GLN A 596 -3.32 -20.88 -36.56
CA GLN A 596 -4.36 -20.78 -37.59
C GLN A 596 -4.53 -19.32 -37.98
N GLY A 597 -4.57 -19.00 -39.27
CA GLY A 597 -4.69 -17.62 -39.71
C GLY A 597 -5.81 -17.34 -40.70
N TRP A 598 -6.10 -16.04 -40.81
CA TRP A 598 -7.16 -15.44 -41.61
C TRP A 598 -6.54 -14.44 -42.59
N ALA A 599 -6.88 -14.58 -43.87
CA ALA A 599 -6.46 -13.66 -44.92
C ALA A 599 -7.17 -12.30 -44.80
N ASP A 600 -8.43 -12.32 -44.37
CA ASP A 600 -9.30 -11.14 -44.22
C ASP A 600 -8.97 -10.28 -42.97
N GLY A 601 -7.86 -10.56 -42.27
CA GLY A 601 -7.41 -9.78 -41.13
C GLY A 601 -8.31 -9.88 -39.89
N LEU A 602 -8.28 -8.84 -39.06
CA LEU A 602 -9.03 -8.79 -37.81
C LEU A 602 -10.54 -8.92 -38.05
N ASP A 603 -11.09 -8.30 -39.08
CA ASP A 603 -12.53 -8.34 -39.39
C ASP A 603 -13.02 -9.76 -39.67
N GLY A 604 -12.23 -10.56 -40.40
CA GLY A 604 -12.54 -11.96 -40.67
C GLY A 604 -12.44 -12.82 -39.40
N LEU A 605 -11.45 -12.54 -38.57
CA LEU A 605 -11.24 -13.22 -37.30
C LEU A 605 -12.37 -12.89 -36.29
N ALA A 606 -12.70 -11.62 -36.12
CA ALA A 606 -13.75 -11.14 -35.23
C ALA A 606 -15.12 -11.73 -35.60
N ARG A 607 -15.49 -11.72 -36.90
CA ARG A 607 -16.70 -12.40 -37.39
C ARG A 607 -16.71 -13.90 -37.12
N ALA A 608 -15.55 -14.56 -37.19
CA ALA A 608 -15.45 -15.99 -36.88
C ALA A 608 -15.75 -16.29 -35.41
N TYR A 609 -15.47 -15.34 -34.50
CA TYR A 609 -15.80 -15.42 -33.08
C TYR A 609 -17.11 -14.72 -32.70
N GLY A 610 -17.91 -14.30 -33.69
CA GLY A 610 -19.26 -13.75 -33.47
C GLY A 610 -19.31 -12.28 -33.05
N VAL A 611 -18.24 -11.52 -33.27
CA VAL A 611 -18.21 -10.06 -33.05
C VAL A 611 -18.67 -9.36 -34.32
N ASP A 612 -19.66 -8.47 -34.20
CA ASP A 612 -20.08 -7.58 -35.29
C ASP A 612 -19.09 -6.41 -35.40
N VAL A 613 -18.44 -6.30 -36.56
CA VAL A 613 -17.49 -5.22 -36.88
C VAL A 613 -18.13 -4.40 -38.00
N GLU A 614 -18.58 -3.18 -37.69
CA GLU A 614 -19.14 -2.22 -38.66
C GLU A 614 -18.08 -1.28 -39.25
#